data_AF-A0A812MP45-F1
#
_entry.id   AF-A0A812MP45-F1
#
_cell.length_a   1.000
_cell.length_b   1.000
_cell.length_c   1.000
_cell.angle_alpha   90.00
_cell.angle_beta   90.00
_cell.angle_gamma   90.00
#
_symmetry.space_group_name_H-M   'P 1'
#
loop_
_entity.id
_entity.type
_entity.pdbx_description
1 polymer ?
#
loop_
_entity_poly.entity_id
_entity_poly.type
_entity_poly.pdbx_seq_one_letter_code
_entity_poly.pdbx_strand_id
1 'polypeptide(L)'
;MEAGHERAVTSPKSQLLANTVLVWCFEGAMKQDTHEQRVMLRGIAESYGWKCFFCKKAATFLRWLEGRSDSSVVLIADWREVKPISEGIPLEQQTDVHIYISPRCEKAYLNAKSWVQGQTRFKQISLLADLSQNSVAELAWRCFSMGAGAHEEGPRKPDWTVAVEKEPMYQSEQINGKPFDIPGLSCETIAAENVPLYHYEQINDKPLEISGLSCETIAAENVPLYHCEQINGKPLDISWLSYGSLVKLLQNPQMAAVVEQVLKQVMRETRNEPYED
;
A
#
# COMPACT_ATOMS: atom_id res chain seq x y z
N MET A 1 48.82 32.23 -23.44
CA MET A 1 48.56 31.08 -22.55
C MET A 1 47.06 30.88 -22.54
N GLU A 2 46.55 30.11 -23.48
CA GLU A 2 45.13 29.77 -23.54
C GLU A 2 44.90 28.54 -22.66
N ALA A 3 44.12 28.72 -21.59
CA ALA A 3 43.70 27.62 -20.73
C ALA A 3 42.70 26.76 -21.51
N GLY A 4 43.17 25.61 -22.00
CA GLY A 4 42.34 24.61 -22.67
C GLY A 4 41.24 24.13 -21.73
N HIS A 5 39.99 24.49 -22.04
CA HIS A 5 38.80 23.93 -21.41
C HIS A 5 38.63 22.48 -21.90
N GLU A 6 39.17 21.54 -21.13
CA GLU A 6 38.99 20.12 -21.33
C GLU A 6 37.53 19.77 -20.93
N ARG A 7 36.61 19.81 -21.90
CA ARG A 7 35.24 19.33 -21.70
C ARG A 7 35.31 17.83 -21.46
N ALA A 8 35.08 17.40 -20.22
CA ALA A 8 34.93 16.00 -19.87
C ALA A 8 33.84 15.38 -20.77
N VAL A 9 34.27 14.53 -21.70
CA VAL A 9 33.37 13.73 -22.54
C VAL A 9 32.74 12.70 -21.63
N THR A 10 31.57 13.01 -21.07
CA THR A 10 30.78 12.04 -20.33
C THR A 10 30.40 10.90 -21.28
N SER A 11 30.74 9.66 -20.90
CA SER A 11 30.39 8.46 -21.66
C SER A 11 28.89 8.46 -22.01
N PRO A 12 28.50 8.06 -23.23
CA PRO A 12 27.08 7.96 -23.64
C PRO A 12 26.21 7.14 -22.66
N LYS A 13 26.81 6.17 -21.96
CA LYS A 13 26.11 5.34 -20.95
C LYS A 13 25.78 6.11 -19.67
N SER A 14 26.68 6.99 -19.22
CA SER A 14 26.47 7.82 -18.04
C SER A 14 25.35 8.86 -18.28
N GLN A 15 25.18 9.31 -19.52
CA GLN A 15 24.06 10.18 -19.92
C GLN A 15 22.71 9.43 -19.94
N LEU A 16 22.70 8.16 -20.35
CA LEU A 16 21.50 7.33 -20.37
C LEU A 16 20.96 7.08 -18.95
N LEU A 17 21.84 6.84 -17.98
CA LEU A 17 21.47 6.71 -16.57
C LEU A 17 20.92 8.01 -15.97
N ALA A 18 21.43 9.17 -16.40
CA ALA A 18 20.94 10.48 -15.98
C ALA A 18 19.54 10.80 -16.52
N ASN A 19 19.10 10.12 -17.59
CA ASN A 19 17.79 10.31 -18.19
C ASN A 19 16.74 9.27 -17.78
N THR A 20 17.02 8.43 -16.78
CA THR A 20 16.04 7.46 -16.29
C THR A 20 14.89 8.16 -15.55
N VAL A 21 13.67 7.67 -15.78
CA VAL A 21 12.45 8.14 -15.11
C VAL A 21 11.76 6.98 -14.39
N LEU A 22 11.55 7.14 -13.08
CA LEU A 22 10.68 6.29 -12.30
C LEU A 22 9.23 6.77 -12.45
N VAL A 23 8.34 5.88 -12.90
CA VAL A 23 6.92 6.15 -13.04
C VAL A 23 6.14 5.21 -12.15
N TRP A 24 5.18 5.74 -11.38
CA TRP A 24 4.22 4.93 -10.65
C TRP A 24 2.80 5.15 -11.19
N CYS A 25 2.20 4.11 -11.76
CA CYS A 25 0.87 4.14 -12.38
C CYS A 25 -0.14 3.33 -11.58
N PHE A 26 -1.04 4.03 -10.88
CA PHE A 26 -2.05 3.42 -10.02
C PHE A 26 -3.26 4.36 -9.85
N GLU A 27 -4.49 3.81 -9.87
CA GLU A 27 -5.72 4.62 -9.73
C GLU A 27 -5.78 5.42 -8.43
N GLY A 28 -5.22 4.87 -7.35
CA GLY A 28 -5.09 5.55 -6.05
C GLY A 28 -3.81 6.35 -5.88
N ALA A 29 -2.96 6.50 -6.91
CA ALA A 29 -1.63 7.12 -6.76
C ALA A 29 -1.66 8.56 -6.25
N MET A 30 -2.78 9.28 -6.44
CA MET A 30 -2.95 10.67 -6.04
C MET A 30 -3.85 10.86 -4.79
N LYS A 31 -4.31 9.76 -4.19
CA LYS A 31 -5.09 9.81 -2.95
C LYS A 31 -4.20 10.15 -1.74
N GLN A 32 -4.80 10.56 -0.64
CA GLN A 32 -4.05 10.95 0.57
C GLN A 32 -3.39 9.75 1.26
N ASP A 33 -4.07 8.59 1.25
CA ASP A 33 -3.61 7.30 1.79
C ASP A 33 -2.30 6.81 1.14
N THR A 34 -1.95 7.31 -0.05
CA THR A 34 -0.73 6.96 -0.78
C THR A 34 0.38 8.01 -0.69
N HIS A 35 0.24 9.03 0.17
CA HIS A 35 1.20 10.13 0.26
C HIS A 35 2.59 9.66 0.67
N GLU A 36 2.69 8.80 1.69
CA GLU A 36 3.97 8.26 2.17
C GLU A 36 4.70 7.48 1.08
N GLN A 37 3.99 6.67 0.30
CA GLN A 37 4.58 5.94 -0.83
C GLN A 37 5.07 6.91 -1.91
N ARG A 38 4.34 7.99 -2.21
CA ARG A 38 4.82 9.01 -3.17
C ARG A 38 6.11 9.67 -2.70
N VAL A 39 6.20 10.03 -1.41
CA VAL A 39 7.40 10.63 -0.82
C VAL A 39 8.57 9.64 -0.89
N MET A 40 8.35 8.39 -0.50
CA MET A 40 9.36 7.33 -0.55
C MET A 40 9.87 7.09 -1.97
N LEU A 41 8.98 6.90 -2.95
CA LEU A 41 9.36 6.66 -4.35
C LEU A 41 10.14 7.84 -4.94
N ARG A 42 9.75 9.07 -4.60
CA ARG A 42 10.47 10.27 -5.01
C ARG A 42 11.87 10.32 -4.41
N GLY A 43 12.00 10.06 -3.11
CA GLY A 43 13.31 10.03 -2.43
C GLY A 43 14.25 8.98 -3.02
N ILE A 44 13.73 7.79 -3.36
CA ILE A 44 14.53 6.77 -4.04
C ILE A 44 14.96 7.25 -5.42
N ALA A 45 14.02 7.74 -6.26
CA ALA A 45 14.37 8.25 -7.59
C ALA A 45 15.45 9.34 -7.52
N GLU A 46 15.29 10.32 -6.61
CA GLU A 46 16.23 11.43 -6.42
C GLU A 46 17.62 10.94 -5.98
N SER A 47 17.70 9.89 -5.15
CA SER A 47 19.00 9.30 -4.74
C SER A 47 19.80 8.69 -5.89
N TYR A 48 19.14 8.34 -7.00
CA TYR A 48 19.77 7.85 -8.23
C TYR A 48 19.84 8.92 -9.33
N GLY A 49 19.46 10.17 -9.04
CA GLY A 49 19.41 11.25 -10.02
C GLY A 49 18.27 11.11 -11.04
N TRP A 50 17.27 10.29 -10.75
CA TRP A 50 16.15 10.03 -11.65
C TRP A 50 15.01 11.01 -11.43
N LYS A 51 14.21 11.23 -12.49
CA LYS A 51 12.94 11.93 -12.36
C LYS A 51 11.88 10.96 -11.85
N CYS A 52 10.90 11.47 -11.10
CA CYS A 52 9.77 10.68 -10.60
C CYS A 52 8.44 11.25 -11.11
N PHE A 53 7.57 10.39 -11.67
CA PHE A 53 6.26 10.76 -12.21
C PHE A 53 5.15 9.85 -11.70
N PHE A 54 3.95 10.41 -11.51
CA PHE A 54 2.80 9.69 -10.97
C PHE A 54 1.62 9.77 -11.94
N CYS A 55 1.07 8.60 -12.31
CA CYS A 55 -0.04 8.46 -13.24
C CYS A 55 -1.24 7.80 -12.54
N LYS A 56 -2.45 8.31 -12.78
CA LYS A 56 -3.67 7.68 -12.28
C LYS A 56 -4.08 6.45 -13.12
N LYS A 57 -3.85 6.50 -14.43
CA LYS A 57 -4.35 5.49 -15.38
C LYS A 57 -3.35 5.24 -16.50
N ALA A 58 -3.42 4.06 -17.10
CA ALA A 58 -2.66 3.64 -18.28
C ALA A 58 -2.70 4.68 -19.40
N ALA A 59 -3.89 5.21 -19.73
CA ALA A 59 -4.03 6.22 -20.78
C ALA A 59 -3.21 7.50 -20.52
N THR A 60 -3.08 7.90 -19.25
CA THR A 60 -2.25 9.06 -18.88
C THR A 60 -0.77 8.75 -19.05
N PHE A 61 -0.34 7.55 -18.68
CA PHE A 61 1.03 7.09 -18.88
C PHE A 61 1.39 7.00 -20.36
N LEU A 62 0.55 6.37 -21.18
CA LEU A 62 0.79 6.21 -22.62
C LEU A 62 0.92 7.56 -23.32
N ARG A 63 0.01 8.50 -23.03
CA ARG A 63 0.10 9.87 -23.54
C ARG A 63 1.36 10.60 -23.06
N TRP A 64 1.81 10.32 -21.84
CA TRP A 64 3.06 10.89 -21.33
C TRP A 64 4.30 10.31 -22.01
N LEU A 65 4.25 9.04 -22.42
CA LEU A 65 5.32 8.33 -23.11
C LEU A 65 5.44 8.71 -24.60
N GLU A 66 4.32 9.12 -25.23
CA GLU A 66 4.29 9.56 -26.62
C GLU A 66 5.36 10.63 -26.92
N GLY A 67 6.19 10.36 -27.93
CA GLY A 67 7.24 11.27 -28.38
C GLY A 67 8.51 11.30 -27.52
N ARG A 68 8.61 10.45 -26.48
CA ARG A 68 9.83 10.30 -25.67
C ARG A 68 10.64 9.10 -26.17
N SER A 69 11.85 9.36 -26.63
CA SER A 69 12.80 8.32 -27.07
C SER A 69 14.18 8.45 -26.42
N ASP A 70 14.36 9.42 -25.53
CA ASP A 70 15.63 9.81 -24.93
C ASP A 70 15.79 9.38 -23.46
N SER A 71 14.79 8.68 -22.92
CA SER A 71 14.73 8.29 -21.51
C SER A 71 14.42 6.81 -21.33
N SER A 72 15.19 6.14 -20.48
CA SER A 72 14.79 4.84 -19.93
C SER A 72 13.69 5.02 -18.89
N VAL A 73 12.68 4.16 -18.93
CA VAL A 73 11.51 4.25 -18.04
C VAL A 73 11.47 3.02 -17.15
N VAL A 74 11.44 3.26 -15.85
CA VAL A 74 11.15 2.26 -14.83
C VAL A 74 9.71 2.47 -14.39
N LEU A 75 8.80 1.63 -14.86
CA LEU A 75 7.37 1.73 -14.57
C LEU A 75 6.97 0.74 -13.48
N ILE A 76 6.46 1.24 -12.35
CA ILE A 76 5.75 0.45 -11.35
C ILE A 76 4.25 0.62 -11.60
N ALA A 77 3.51 -0.46 -11.79
CA ALA A 77 2.07 -0.39 -12.10
C ALA A 77 1.25 -1.41 -11.30
N ASP A 78 -0.01 -1.05 -11.01
CA ASP A 78 -0.99 -2.03 -10.54
C ASP A 78 -1.28 -3.06 -11.62
N TRP A 79 -1.52 -4.30 -11.21
CA TRP A 79 -1.86 -5.42 -12.09
C TRP A 79 -2.94 -5.08 -13.14
N ARG A 80 -3.96 -4.29 -12.78
CA ARG A 80 -5.06 -3.90 -13.68
C ARG A 80 -4.62 -2.93 -14.78
N GLU A 81 -3.58 -2.14 -14.53
CA GLU A 81 -3.07 -1.13 -15.46
C GLU A 81 -1.99 -1.70 -16.40
N VAL A 82 -1.33 -2.79 -16.01
CA VAL A 82 -0.20 -3.35 -16.77
C VAL A 82 -0.61 -3.82 -18.15
N LYS A 83 -1.75 -4.51 -18.28
CA LYS A 83 -2.23 -5.01 -19.58
C LYS A 83 -2.43 -3.89 -20.61
N PRO A 84 -3.27 -2.86 -20.38
CA PRO A 84 -3.46 -1.78 -21.34
C PRO A 84 -2.16 -1.00 -21.60
N ILE A 85 -1.26 -0.87 -20.63
CA ILE A 85 0.05 -0.25 -20.84
C ILE A 85 0.91 -1.10 -21.79
N SER A 86 1.08 -2.39 -21.51
CA SER A 86 1.89 -3.29 -22.34
C SER A 86 1.35 -3.40 -23.77
N GLU A 87 0.04 -3.23 -23.94
CA GLU A 87 -0.62 -3.26 -25.24
C GLU A 87 -0.48 -1.93 -26.01
N GLY A 88 -0.39 -0.80 -25.28
CA GLY A 88 -0.30 0.54 -25.85
C GLY A 88 1.13 1.03 -26.14
N ILE A 89 2.17 0.46 -25.54
CA ILE A 89 3.56 0.86 -25.80
C ILE A 89 3.95 0.45 -27.24
N PRO A 90 4.43 1.39 -28.09
CA PRO A 90 4.97 1.12 -29.41
C PRO A 90 6.14 0.12 -29.37
N LEU A 91 6.28 -0.72 -30.40
CA LEU A 91 7.31 -1.77 -30.43
C LEU A 91 8.73 -1.18 -30.33
N GLU A 92 8.96 0.00 -30.90
CA GLU A 92 10.26 0.66 -30.92
C GLU A 92 10.69 1.15 -29.53
N GLN A 93 9.75 1.38 -28.63
CA GLN A 93 10.00 1.88 -27.27
C GLN A 93 10.05 0.77 -26.21
N GLN A 94 9.72 -0.48 -26.56
CA GLN A 94 9.61 -1.56 -25.56
C GLN A 94 10.94 -1.93 -24.89
N THR A 95 12.08 -1.66 -25.54
CA THR A 95 13.41 -1.93 -24.98
C THR A 95 13.81 -0.95 -23.89
N ASP A 96 13.18 0.22 -23.87
CA ASP A 96 13.53 1.32 -22.97
C ASP A 96 12.62 1.37 -21.74
N VAL A 97 11.57 0.54 -21.70
CA VAL A 97 10.56 0.53 -20.64
C VAL A 97 10.62 -0.79 -19.86
N HIS A 98 11.03 -0.72 -18.60
CA HIS A 98 11.00 -1.84 -17.67
C HIS A 98 9.74 -1.76 -16.80
N ILE A 99 8.88 -2.78 -16.85
CA ILE A 99 7.60 -2.82 -16.12
C ILE A 99 7.71 -3.72 -14.90
N TYR A 100 7.32 -3.18 -13.76
CA TYR A 100 7.23 -3.87 -12.47
C TYR A 100 5.79 -3.84 -11.97
N ILE A 101 5.21 -5.02 -11.77
CA ILE A 101 3.83 -5.15 -11.29
C ILE A 101 3.84 -5.16 -9.76
N SER A 102 3.10 -4.25 -9.12
CA SER A 102 2.91 -4.21 -7.67
C SER A 102 1.49 -4.66 -7.30
N PRO A 103 1.26 -5.97 -7.11
CA PRO A 103 -0.05 -6.49 -6.74
C PRO A 103 -0.39 -6.15 -5.28
N ARG A 104 -1.66 -5.82 -5.02
CA ARG A 104 -2.16 -5.38 -3.71
C ARG A 104 -2.76 -6.49 -2.84
N CYS A 105 -2.97 -7.67 -3.41
CA CYS A 105 -3.51 -8.84 -2.73
C CYS A 105 -3.02 -10.13 -3.39
N GLU A 106 -3.12 -11.27 -2.68
CA GLU A 106 -2.72 -12.59 -3.18
C GLU A 106 -3.36 -12.93 -4.53
N LYS A 107 -4.67 -12.71 -4.64
CA LYS A 107 -5.41 -12.94 -5.89
C LYS A 107 -4.84 -12.12 -7.05
N ALA A 108 -4.51 -10.85 -6.81
CA ALA A 108 -3.88 -10.00 -7.83
C ALA A 108 -2.46 -10.50 -8.18
N TYR A 109 -1.70 -10.96 -7.19
CA TYR A 109 -0.36 -11.52 -7.41
C TYR A 109 -0.41 -12.78 -8.27
N LEU A 110 -1.29 -13.74 -7.96
CA LEU A 110 -1.45 -14.97 -8.73
C LEU A 110 -1.89 -14.69 -10.16
N ASN A 111 -2.84 -13.77 -10.35
CA ASN A 111 -3.27 -13.34 -11.68
C ASN A 111 -2.12 -12.68 -12.46
N ALA A 112 -1.38 -11.78 -11.80
CA ALA A 112 -0.22 -11.13 -12.41
C ALA A 112 0.86 -12.13 -12.79
N LYS A 113 1.16 -13.08 -11.92
CA LYS A 113 2.14 -14.15 -12.17
C LYS A 113 1.74 -15.00 -13.38
N SER A 114 0.51 -15.48 -13.42
CA SER A 114 0.00 -16.28 -14.53
C SER A 114 0.09 -15.52 -15.86
N TRP A 115 -0.27 -14.24 -15.87
CA TRP A 115 -0.19 -13.42 -17.07
C TRP A 115 1.22 -13.11 -17.52
N VAL A 116 2.13 -12.74 -16.59
CA VAL A 116 3.55 -12.51 -16.91
C VAL A 116 4.16 -13.76 -17.55
N GLN A 117 3.83 -14.95 -17.05
CA GLN A 117 4.30 -16.22 -17.62
C GLN A 117 3.75 -16.49 -19.02
N GLY A 118 2.55 -16.02 -19.34
CA GLY A 118 1.93 -16.15 -20.66
C GLY A 118 2.26 -15.01 -21.63
N GLN A 119 2.94 -13.96 -21.19
CA GLN A 119 3.20 -12.77 -22.00
C GLN A 119 4.40 -12.98 -22.92
N THR A 120 4.19 -12.80 -24.22
CA THR A 120 5.24 -12.95 -25.26
C THR A 120 5.64 -11.63 -25.90
N ARG A 121 4.77 -10.61 -25.86
CA ARG A 121 4.98 -9.33 -26.52
C ARG A 121 6.06 -8.51 -25.82
N PHE A 122 6.05 -8.48 -24.49
CA PHE A 122 6.85 -7.56 -23.70
C PHE A 122 7.77 -8.33 -22.75
N LYS A 123 9.08 -8.31 -23.03
CA LYS A 123 10.07 -9.15 -22.31
C LYS A 123 10.49 -8.59 -20.96
N GLN A 124 10.42 -7.27 -20.79
CA GLN A 124 10.88 -6.58 -19.58
C GLN A 124 9.75 -6.37 -18.58
N ILE A 125 8.99 -7.42 -18.24
CA ILE A 125 7.97 -7.37 -17.20
C ILE A 125 8.39 -8.27 -16.02
N SER A 126 8.34 -7.73 -14.81
CA SER A 126 8.66 -8.46 -13.58
C SER A 126 7.61 -8.20 -12.49
N LEU A 127 7.47 -9.14 -11.57
CA LEU A 127 6.66 -8.93 -10.37
C LEU A 127 7.50 -8.25 -9.30
N LEU A 128 6.90 -7.30 -8.60
CA LEU A 128 7.45 -6.72 -7.39
C LEU A 128 6.74 -7.34 -6.19
N ALA A 129 7.50 -7.83 -5.21
CA ALA A 129 6.94 -8.50 -4.02
C ALA A 129 6.04 -7.56 -3.21
N ASP A 130 6.49 -6.33 -3.00
CA ASP A 130 5.78 -5.27 -2.30
C ASP A 130 6.26 -3.89 -2.78
N LEU A 131 5.59 -2.83 -2.32
CA LEU A 131 6.01 -1.45 -2.58
C LEU A 131 6.82 -0.88 -1.41
N SER A 132 7.64 -1.71 -0.76
CA SER A 132 8.53 -1.25 0.32
C SER A 132 9.71 -0.47 -0.22
N GLN A 133 10.33 0.35 0.65
CA GLN A 133 11.55 1.07 0.33
C GLN A 133 12.67 0.14 -0.15
N ASN A 134 12.84 -1.02 0.51
CA ASN A 134 13.88 -1.99 0.17
C ASN A 134 13.67 -2.60 -1.22
N SER A 135 12.45 -3.04 -1.51
CA SER A 135 12.12 -3.63 -2.82
C SER A 135 12.32 -2.63 -3.97
N VAL A 136 11.92 -1.36 -3.78
CA VAL A 136 12.09 -0.34 -4.81
C VAL A 136 13.55 0.12 -4.93
N ALA A 137 14.29 0.22 -3.81
CA ALA A 137 15.71 0.57 -3.84
C ALA A 137 16.54 -0.52 -4.52
N GLU A 138 16.23 -1.80 -4.25
CA GLU A 138 16.88 -2.92 -4.94
C GLU A 138 16.59 -2.90 -6.44
N LEU A 139 15.33 -2.65 -6.81
CA LEU A 139 14.94 -2.47 -8.20
C LEU A 139 15.72 -1.32 -8.85
N ALA A 140 15.79 -0.17 -8.20
CA ALA A 140 16.51 0.99 -8.70
C ALA A 140 18.00 0.68 -8.90
N TRP A 141 18.61 0.02 -7.91
CA TRP A 141 20.00 -0.43 -7.99
C TRP A 141 20.24 -1.40 -9.15
N ARG A 142 19.34 -2.36 -9.40
CA ARG A 142 19.44 -3.29 -10.53
C ARG A 142 19.39 -2.56 -11.87
N CYS A 143 18.44 -1.66 -12.05
CA CYS A 143 18.32 -0.84 -13.25
C CYS A 143 19.56 0.02 -13.47
N PHE A 144 20.09 0.64 -12.41
CA PHE A 144 21.32 1.40 -12.48
C PHE A 144 22.53 0.53 -12.88
N SER A 145 22.67 -0.65 -12.27
CA SER A 145 23.81 -1.55 -12.48
C SER A 145 23.84 -2.14 -13.89
N MET A 146 22.66 -2.38 -14.49
CA MET A 146 22.58 -2.86 -15.89
C MET A 146 23.08 -1.80 -16.88
N GLY A 147 22.92 -0.50 -16.58
CA GLY A 147 23.34 0.60 -17.46
C GLY A 147 24.82 0.98 -17.34
N ALA A 148 25.41 0.87 -16.14
CA ALA A 148 26.76 1.39 -15.87
C ALA A 148 27.88 0.59 -16.56
N GLY A 149 27.64 -0.68 -16.91
CA GLY A 149 28.73 -1.60 -17.27
C GLY A 149 29.60 -1.89 -16.03
N ALA A 150 30.14 -3.10 -15.94
CA ALA A 150 30.70 -3.64 -14.68
C ALA A 150 31.95 -2.93 -14.09
N HIS A 151 32.33 -1.74 -14.58
CA HIS A 151 33.60 -1.08 -14.27
C HIS A 151 33.51 0.31 -13.61
N GLU A 152 32.34 0.94 -13.52
CA GLU A 152 32.21 2.20 -12.77
C GLU A 152 31.73 1.91 -11.34
N GLU A 153 32.43 2.47 -10.34
CA GLU A 153 32.01 2.47 -8.94
C GLU A 153 30.68 3.23 -8.81
N GLY A 154 29.57 2.53 -9.04
CA GLY A 154 28.23 3.06 -8.84
C GLY A 154 27.98 3.43 -7.36
N PRO A 155 26.84 4.10 -7.06
CA PRO A 155 26.45 4.33 -5.68
C PRO A 155 26.50 2.99 -4.94
N ARG A 156 27.25 2.95 -3.82
CA ARG A 156 27.35 1.76 -2.97
C ARG A 156 25.94 1.25 -2.73
N LYS A 157 25.73 -0.06 -2.92
CA LYS A 157 24.46 -0.71 -2.63
C LYS A 157 24.01 -0.20 -1.26
N PRO A 158 22.90 0.54 -1.19
CA PRO A 158 22.56 1.20 0.06
C PRO A 158 22.22 0.12 1.09
N ASP A 159 22.87 0.22 2.24
CA ASP A 159 22.80 -0.75 3.33
C ASP A 159 21.52 -0.48 4.13
N TRP A 160 20.36 -0.87 3.57
CA TRP A 160 19.03 -0.70 4.18
C TRP A 160 18.64 -1.88 5.08
N THR A 161 19.61 -2.64 5.59
CA THR A 161 19.46 -3.76 6.52
C THR A 161 19.08 -3.25 7.91
N VAL A 162 17.89 -2.68 8.02
CA VAL A 162 17.09 -2.71 9.25
C VAL A 162 16.30 -4.01 9.19
N ALA A 163 16.36 -4.82 10.26
CA ALA A 163 15.85 -6.18 10.35
C ALA A 163 14.50 -6.39 9.63
N VAL A 164 14.50 -7.15 8.54
CA VAL A 164 13.29 -7.70 7.91
C VAL A 164 13.41 -9.22 7.98
N GLU A 165 13.01 -9.81 9.11
CA GLU A 165 12.54 -11.19 9.11
C GLU A 165 11.07 -11.18 8.69
N LYS A 166 10.81 -11.48 7.41
CA LYS A 166 9.76 -12.39 6.91
C LYS A 166 9.62 -12.23 5.39
N GLU A 167 9.53 -13.37 4.72
CA GLU A 167 9.06 -13.48 3.33
C GLU A 167 7.72 -12.73 3.15
N PRO A 168 7.34 -12.32 1.93
CA PRO A 168 5.98 -11.85 1.65
C PRO A 168 5.00 -13.03 1.83
N MET A 169 4.65 -13.29 3.08
CA MET A 169 3.90 -14.44 3.50
C MET A 169 2.41 -14.12 3.33
N TYR A 170 1.90 -14.27 2.11
CA TYR A 170 0.48 -14.55 1.93
C TYR A 170 0.25 -16.00 2.37
N GLN A 171 0.07 -16.21 3.68
CA GLN A 171 -0.47 -17.45 4.19
C GLN A 171 -1.97 -17.47 3.92
N SER A 172 -2.38 -18.23 2.91
CA SER A 172 -3.76 -18.69 2.81
C SER A 172 -4.00 -19.69 3.93
N GLU A 173 -4.87 -19.34 4.88
CA GLU A 173 -5.37 -20.33 5.85
C GLU A 173 -6.28 -21.31 5.08
N GLN A 174 -5.78 -22.53 4.88
CA GLN A 174 -6.63 -23.66 4.52
C GLN A 174 -7.50 -24.00 5.73
N ILE A 175 -8.79 -23.66 5.66
CA ILE A 175 -9.79 -24.21 6.57
C ILE A 175 -10.45 -25.41 5.87
N ASN A 176 -10.10 -26.63 6.30
CA ASN A 176 -11.04 -27.74 6.42
C ASN A 176 -10.38 -29.00 7.01
N GLY A 177 -10.82 -29.44 8.20
CA GLY A 177 -10.39 -30.75 8.72
C GLY A 177 -10.74 -31.19 10.14
N LYS A 178 -11.98 -30.99 10.63
CA LYS A 178 -12.64 -31.77 11.73
C LYS A 178 -12.24 -31.50 13.20
N PRO A 179 -13.12 -31.88 14.18
CA PRO A 179 -13.41 -31.11 15.38
C PRO A 179 -12.57 -31.53 16.59
N PHE A 180 -12.31 -30.58 17.49
CA PHE A 180 -11.72 -30.85 18.79
C PHE A 180 -12.60 -30.23 19.88
N ASP A 181 -13.38 -31.08 20.55
CA ASP A 181 -14.07 -30.76 21.80
C ASP A 181 -13.12 -31.02 22.97
N ILE A 182 -12.83 -30.00 23.79
CA ILE A 182 -12.49 -30.18 25.21
C ILE A 182 -13.07 -29.00 26.02
N PRO A 183 -13.85 -29.26 27.09
CA PRO A 183 -14.31 -28.26 28.04
C PRO A 183 -13.25 -27.98 29.13
N GLY A 184 -13.09 -26.72 29.52
CA GLY A 184 -12.32 -26.35 30.72
C GLY A 184 -11.42 -25.13 30.53
N LEU A 185 -11.93 -23.95 30.91
CA LEU A 185 -11.12 -22.75 31.14
C LEU A 185 -10.52 -22.79 32.55
N SER A 186 -9.21 -22.54 32.65
CA SER A 186 -8.63 -21.85 33.80
C SER A 186 -7.62 -20.83 33.30
N CYS A 187 -7.79 -19.59 33.77
CA CYS A 187 -6.96 -18.44 33.44
C CYS A 187 -5.59 -18.53 34.12
N GLU A 188 -4.52 -18.10 33.43
CA GLU A 188 -3.43 -17.29 34.02
C GLU A 188 -2.42 -16.80 32.96
N THR A 189 -2.45 -15.48 32.73
CA THR A 189 -1.33 -14.53 32.57
C THR A 189 -0.26 -14.71 31.48
N ILE A 190 -0.24 -13.80 30.50
CA ILE A 190 0.97 -13.01 30.14
C ILE A 190 0.55 -11.55 29.91
N ALA A 191 1.19 -10.67 30.65
CA ALA A 191 1.09 -9.22 30.57
C ALA A 191 2.12 -8.66 29.58
N ALA A 192 1.87 -7.39 29.21
CA ALA A 192 2.76 -6.43 28.57
C ALA A 192 2.94 -6.57 27.05
N GLU A 193 2.32 -5.65 26.30
CA GLU A 193 3.05 -4.80 25.36
C GLU A 193 2.20 -3.62 24.86
N ASN A 194 2.76 -2.41 25.05
CA ASN A 194 2.61 -1.17 24.29
C ASN A 194 1.35 -0.97 23.42
N VAL A 195 0.39 -0.22 23.96
CA VAL A 195 -0.66 0.44 23.16
C VAL A 195 -0.23 1.89 22.90
N PRO A 196 -0.10 2.35 21.63
CA PRO A 196 0.18 3.75 21.35
C PRO A 196 -1.05 4.61 21.63
N LEU A 197 -0.83 5.69 22.39
CA LEU A 197 -1.75 6.81 22.59
C LEU A 197 -1.97 7.54 21.26
N TYR A 198 -3.22 7.63 20.81
CA TYR A 198 -3.61 8.58 19.76
C TYR A 198 -4.16 9.85 20.41
N HIS A 199 -3.55 10.98 20.08
CA HIS A 199 -4.03 12.33 20.40
C HIS A 199 -5.31 12.63 19.61
N TYR A 200 -6.31 13.24 20.26
CA TYR A 200 -7.43 13.90 19.60
C TYR A 200 -7.45 15.38 19.97
N GLU A 201 -7.57 16.25 18.95
CA GLU A 201 -7.84 17.67 19.13
C GLU A 201 -9.30 17.87 19.60
N GLN A 202 -9.46 18.68 20.64
CA GLN A 202 -10.74 19.13 21.20
C GLN A 202 -11.52 19.99 20.20
N ILE A 203 -12.82 19.75 20.07
CA ILE A 203 -13.78 20.74 19.57
C ILE A 203 -14.93 20.88 20.58
N ASN A 204 -14.89 22.02 21.29
CA ASN A 204 -15.92 22.81 21.99
C ASN A 204 -16.79 22.23 23.12
N ASP A 205 -16.48 22.74 24.33
CA ASP A 205 -17.33 23.31 25.38
C ASP A 205 -18.83 22.96 25.44
N LYS A 206 -19.15 22.01 26.34
CA LYS A 206 -20.17 22.13 27.40
C LYS A 206 -20.05 20.96 28.38
N PRO A 207 -20.02 21.17 29.71
CA PRO A 207 -20.09 20.07 30.65
C PRO A 207 -21.51 19.50 30.70
N LEU A 208 -21.65 18.20 30.49
CA LEU A 208 -22.87 17.45 30.79
C LEU A 208 -22.83 17.06 32.28
N GLU A 209 -23.76 17.60 33.06
CA GLU A 209 -24.05 17.07 34.39
C GLU A 209 -24.80 15.74 34.23
N ILE A 210 -24.23 14.65 34.78
CA ILE A 210 -24.93 13.38 34.97
C ILE A 210 -25.01 13.14 36.48
N SER A 211 -26.24 13.07 36.98
CA SER A 211 -26.59 12.64 38.32
C SER A 211 -26.17 11.19 38.54
N GLY A 212 -25.34 10.94 39.56
CA GLY A 212 -25.39 9.65 40.26
C GLY A 212 -24.08 8.96 40.64
N LEU A 213 -22.91 9.36 40.18
CA LEU A 213 -21.63 8.75 40.59
C LEU A 213 -20.50 9.80 40.61
N SER A 214 -19.77 9.91 41.73
CA SER A 214 -18.61 10.79 41.84
C SER A 214 -17.43 10.25 41.01
N CYS A 215 -16.76 11.14 40.28
CA CYS A 215 -15.65 10.84 39.36
C CYS A 215 -14.46 10.09 40.00
N GLU A 216 -14.38 10.06 41.33
CA GLU A 216 -13.26 9.48 42.07
C GLU A 216 -13.21 7.94 42.00
N THR A 217 -14.31 7.26 41.65
CA THR A 217 -14.33 5.79 41.56
C THR A 217 -13.89 5.26 40.18
N ILE A 218 -13.94 6.08 39.13
CA ILE A 218 -13.69 5.65 37.74
C ILE A 218 -12.19 5.66 37.39
N ALA A 219 -11.37 6.39 38.14
CA ALA A 219 -9.93 6.50 37.89
C ALA A 219 -9.11 5.27 38.36
N ALA A 220 -9.71 4.32 39.09
CA ALA A 220 -8.99 3.20 39.69
C ALA A 220 -8.92 1.93 38.81
N GLU A 221 -9.80 1.80 37.81
CA GLU A 221 -9.82 0.62 36.94
C GLU A 221 -9.63 1.06 35.47
N ASN A 222 -8.49 0.68 34.88
CA ASN A 222 -8.15 0.90 33.46
C ASN A 222 -9.08 0.12 32.50
N VAL A 223 -10.38 0.40 32.55
CA VAL A 223 -11.39 -0.21 31.69
C VAL A 223 -11.79 0.80 30.62
N PRO A 224 -11.49 0.58 29.33
CA PRO A 224 -12.06 1.39 28.26
C PRO A 224 -13.55 1.05 28.14
N LEU A 225 -14.40 1.90 28.70
CA LEU A 225 -15.85 1.86 28.51
C LEU A 225 -16.18 2.33 27.09
N TYR A 226 -16.49 1.40 26.18
CA TYR A 226 -17.23 1.71 24.96
C TYR A 226 -18.72 1.68 25.29
N HIS A 227 -19.23 2.80 25.80
CA HIS A 227 -20.66 3.02 25.89
C HIS A 227 -21.10 3.79 24.64
N CYS A 228 -21.72 3.08 23.70
CA CYS A 228 -22.30 3.69 22.50
C CYS A 228 -23.81 3.76 22.68
N GLU A 229 -24.28 4.85 23.30
CA GLU A 229 -25.63 5.32 23.02
C GLU A 229 -25.58 6.24 21.80
N GLN A 230 -26.54 6.00 20.90
CA GLN A 230 -26.85 6.73 19.67
C GLN A 230 -26.16 8.10 19.50
N ILE A 231 -25.30 8.23 18.50
CA ILE A 231 -24.85 9.56 18.06
C ILE A 231 -25.99 10.21 17.26
N ASN A 232 -26.75 11.08 17.93
CA ASN A 232 -27.73 12.00 17.33
C ASN A 232 -28.84 11.36 16.46
N GLY A 233 -29.33 10.16 16.80
CA GLY A 233 -30.44 9.53 16.09
C GLY A 233 -30.16 9.22 14.62
N LYS A 234 -28.89 9.19 14.20
CA LYS A 234 -28.50 8.78 12.85
C LYS A 234 -28.11 7.30 12.85
N PRO A 235 -28.51 6.52 11.82
CA PRO A 235 -28.09 5.13 11.70
C PRO A 235 -26.56 5.05 11.64
N LEU A 236 -26.02 4.02 12.29
CA LEU A 236 -24.58 3.78 12.34
C LEU A 236 -24.09 3.45 10.93
N ASP A 237 -23.33 4.35 10.31
CA ASP A 237 -22.69 4.08 9.03
C ASP A 237 -21.53 3.11 9.26
N ILE A 238 -21.63 1.89 8.72
CA ILE A 238 -20.61 0.84 8.82
C ILE A 238 -19.76 0.73 7.55
N SER A 239 -19.92 1.64 6.58
CA SER A 239 -19.21 1.60 5.28
C SER A 239 -17.69 1.78 5.39
N TRP A 240 -17.19 2.22 6.55
CA TRP A 240 -15.76 2.39 6.83
C TRP A 240 -15.08 1.14 7.38
N LEU A 241 -15.83 0.10 7.77
CA LEU A 241 -15.23 -1.13 8.30
C LEU A 241 -14.73 -2.02 7.16
N SER A 242 -13.40 -2.13 7.03
CA SER A 242 -12.79 -3.15 6.16
C SER A 242 -13.15 -4.56 6.66
N TYR A 243 -13.21 -5.54 5.75
CA TYR A 243 -13.49 -6.93 6.11
C TYR A 243 -12.53 -7.46 7.20
N GLY A 244 -11.23 -7.12 7.12
CA GLY A 244 -10.25 -7.51 8.13
C GLY A 244 -10.50 -6.86 9.50
N SER A 245 -10.97 -5.60 9.52
CA SER A 245 -11.35 -4.92 10.77
C SER A 245 -12.60 -5.53 11.39
N LEU A 246 -13.57 -5.92 10.57
CA LEU A 246 -14.78 -6.62 11.03
C LEU A 246 -14.44 -7.97 11.65
N VAL A 247 -13.57 -8.76 11.01
CA VAL A 247 -13.14 -10.08 11.54
C VAL A 247 -12.44 -9.93 12.90
N LYS A 248 -11.52 -8.96 13.04
CA LYS A 248 -10.86 -8.68 14.32
C LYS A 248 -11.84 -8.23 15.41
N LEU A 249 -12.84 -7.44 15.03
CA LEU A 249 -13.86 -6.95 15.95
C LEU A 249 -14.80 -8.07 16.42
N LEU A 250 -15.08 -9.04 15.55
CA LEU A 250 -15.87 -10.24 15.89
C LEU A 250 -15.11 -11.28 16.74
N GLN A 251 -13.78 -11.19 16.84
CA GLN A 251 -12.99 -12.03 17.76
C GLN A 251 -13.18 -11.64 19.23
N ASN A 252 -13.70 -10.44 19.52
CA ASN A 252 -14.09 -10.03 20.85
C ASN A 252 -15.58 -10.34 21.08
N PRO A 253 -15.94 -11.24 22.03
CA PRO A 253 -17.34 -11.65 22.25
C PRO A 253 -18.30 -10.51 22.60
N GLN A 254 -17.82 -9.49 23.31
CA GLN A 254 -18.64 -8.33 23.68
C GLN A 254 -18.93 -7.46 22.46
N MET A 255 -17.93 -7.22 21.61
CA MET A 255 -18.10 -6.45 20.39
C MET A 255 -18.93 -7.19 19.34
N ALA A 256 -18.82 -8.52 19.28
CA ALA A 256 -19.64 -9.35 18.40
C ALA A 256 -21.14 -9.19 18.71
N ALA A 257 -21.52 -9.17 19.99
CA ALA A 257 -22.90 -8.94 20.41
C ALA A 257 -23.41 -7.54 19.99
N VAL A 258 -22.57 -6.51 20.09
CA VAL A 258 -22.92 -5.14 19.65
C VAL A 258 -23.13 -5.08 18.14
N VAL A 259 -22.21 -5.67 17.35
CA VAL A 259 -22.34 -5.72 15.89
C VAL A 259 -23.59 -6.48 15.47
N GLU A 260 -23.89 -7.59 16.13
CA GLU A 260 -25.10 -8.37 15.87
C GLU A 260 -26.37 -7.54 16.11
N GLN A 261 -26.42 -6.75 17.18
CA GLN A 261 -27.55 -5.85 17.45
C GLN A 261 -27.69 -4.75 16.40
N VAL A 262 -26.59 -4.13 15.99
CA VAL A 262 -26.59 -3.10 14.92
C VAL A 262 -27.08 -3.70 13.60
N LEU A 263 -26.59 -4.88 13.21
CA LEU A 263 -27.04 -5.57 11.99
C LEU A 263 -28.53 -5.92 12.05
N LYS A 264 -29.02 -6.43 13.19
CA LYS A 264 -30.45 -6.71 13.39
C LYS A 264 -31.30 -5.45 13.28
N GLN A 265 -30.81 -4.31 13.78
CA GLN A 265 -31.50 -3.03 13.68
C GLN A 265 -31.57 -2.54 12.23
N VAL A 266 -30.45 -2.54 11.52
CA VAL A 266 -30.38 -2.15 10.09
C VAL A 266 -31.32 -3.01 9.25
N MET A 267 -31.37 -4.33 9.50
CA MET A 267 -32.27 -5.26 8.82
C MET A 267 -33.75 -5.05 9.14
N ARG A 268 -34.09 -4.51 10.32
CA ARG A 268 -35.48 -4.14 10.66
C ARG A 268 -35.89 -2.85 9.97
N GLU A 269 -35.00 -1.86 9.93
CA GLU A 269 -35.24 -0.57 9.27
C GLU A 269 -35.43 -0.75 7.76
N THR A 270 -34.59 -1.57 7.10
CA THR A 270 -34.76 -1.89 5.67
C THR A 270 -36.01 -2.69 5.33
N ARG A 271 -36.60 -3.41 6.30
CA ARG A 271 -37.87 -4.13 6.08
C ARG A 271 -39.12 -3.26 6.27
N ASN A 272 -38.97 -2.11 6.91
CA ASN A 272 -40.07 -1.21 7.22
C ASN A 272 -40.17 -0.02 6.25
N GLU A 273 -39.39 0.01 5.16
CA GLU A 273 -39.66 0.95 4.06
C GLU A 273 -40.99 0.57 3.39
N PRO A 274 -42.04 1.41 3.52
CA PRO A 274 -43.25 1.20 2.74
C PRO A 274 -42.88 1.36 1.26
N TYR A 275 -43.27 0.38 0.44
CA TYR A 275 -43.24 0.54 -1.01
C TYR A 275 -44.17 1.72 -1.35
N GLU A 276 -43.59 2.86 -1.73
CA GLU A 276 -44.35 3.93 -2.36
C GLU A 276 -44.63 3.50 -3.82
N ASP A 277 -45.90 3.22 -4.12
CA ASP A 277 -46.43 2.99 -5.48
C ASP A 277 -46.52 4.29 -6.28
#